data_AF-A0A1I6VBA8-F1
#
_entry.id   AF-A0A1I6VBA8-F1
#
_cell.length_a   1.000
_cell.length_b   1.000
_cell.length_c   1.000
_cell.angle_alpha   90.00
_cell.angle_beta   90.00
_cell.angle_gamma   90.00
#
_symmetry.space_group_name_H-M   'P 1'
#
loop_
_entity.id
_entity.type
_entity.pdbx_description
1 polymer ?
#
loop_
_entity_poly.entity_id
_entity_poly.type
_entity_poly.pdbx_seq_one_letter_code
_entity_poly.pdbx_strand_id
1 'polypeptide(L)'
;MIERAAPIHTATINGVSVRFFRGPAAGPDMPWHAHEELLAALALPRDLRRILKAALLKSWKKACRTVEVDGEPLLIAPHFVAHGFIGMAQEVGKGISTTPDLVEREYSRAGAAALNALTAGLSPEKRVEFAMQAFRNQGGAS
;
A
#
# COMPACT_ATOMS: atom_id res chain seq x y z
N MET A 1 -21.94 6.38 0.13
CA MET A 1 -21.48 6.77 1.47
C MET A 1 -20.03 6.33 1.58
N ILE A 2 -19.12 7.22 1.95
CA ILE A 2 -17.70 6.87 2.13
C ILE A 2 -17.58 6.15 3.47
N GLU A 3 -16.87 5.01 3.51
CA GLU A 3 -16.68 4.25 4.74
C GLU A 3 -15.61 4.91 5.62
N ARG A 4 -15.86 4.99 6.93
CA ARG A 4 -14.86 5.49 7.89
C ARG A 4 -13.79 4.43 8.14
N ALA A 5 -12.53 4.84 8.13
CA ALA A 5 -11.41 3.96 8.40
C ALA A 5 -10.44 4.61 9.40
N ALA A 6 -9.80 3.78 10.22
CA ALA A 6 -8.68 4.18 11.07
C ALA A 6 -7.41 3.44 10.60
N PRO A 7 -6.24 4.10 10.63
CA PRO A 7 -4.99 3.43 10.28
C PRO A 7 -4.68 2.34 11.31
N ILE A 8 -4.31 1.16 10.83
CA ILE A 8 -3.84 0.04 11.67
C ILE A 8 -2.34 0.16 11.99
N HIS A 9 -1.61 0.91 11.16
CA HIS A 9 -0.19 1.16 11.32
C HIS A 9 0.19 2.43 10.55
N THR A 10 1.25 3.09 10.98
CA THR A 10 1.85 4.24 10.28
C THR A 10 3.36 4.08 10.32
N ALA A 11 4.02 4.25 9.18
CA ALA A 11 5.46 4.10 9.05
C ALA A 11 6.06 5.26 8.26
N THR A 12 7.32 5.58 8.54
CA THR A 12 8.08 6.51 7.71
C THR A 12 8.73 5.74 6.57
N ILE A 13 8.44 6.14 5.33
CA ILE A 13 9.01 5.60 4.10
C ILE A 13 9.61 6.77 3.33
N ASN A 14 10.93 6.75 3.13
CA ASN A 14 11.71 7.80 2.50
C ASN A 14 11.38 9.21 3.05
N GLY A 15 11.32 9.32 4.38
CA GLY A 15 10.99 10.57 5.08
C GLY A 15 9.51 10.98 5.05
N VAL A 16 8.64 10.24 4.35
CA VAL A 16 7.20 10.50 4.27
C VAL A 16 6.46 9.56 5.21
N SER A 17 5.48 10.09 5.95
CA SER A 17 4.57 9.28 6.76
C SER A 17 3.56 8.57 5.85
N VAL A 18 3.53 7.24 5.88
CA VAL A 18 2.64 6.40 5.10
C VAL A 18 1.76 5.58 6.05
N ARG A 19 0.45 5.75 5.91
CA ARG A 19 -0.57 5.07 6.71
C ARG A 19 -1.02 3.78 6.02
N PHE A 20 -1.23 2.76 6.85
CA PHE A 20 -1.74 1.45 6.45
C PHE A 20 -3.10 1.20 7.09
N PHE A 21 -3.97 0.49 6.39
CA PHE A 21 -5.36 0.26 6.73
C PHE A 21 -5.73 -1.21 6.56
N ARG A 22 -6.82 -1.62 7.21
CA ARG A 22 -7.49 -2.88 6.89
C ARG A 22 -8.10 -2.78 5.49
N GLY A 23 -7.99 -3.86 4.71
CA GLY A 23 -8.67 -3.95 3.43
C GLY A 23 -10.20 -4.02 3.56
N PRO A 24 -10.96 -3.72 2.50
CA PRO A 24 -12.42 -3.71 2.52
C PRO A 24 -13.03 -5.13 2.54
N ALA A 25 -12.22 -6.17 2.37
CA ALA A 25 -12.72 -7.55 2.40
C ALA A 25 -13.08 -7.97 3.83
N ALA A 26 -14.14 -8.77 3.97
CA ALA A 26 -14.55 -9.33 5.25
C ALA A 26 -13.60 -10.43 5.78
N GLY A 27 -12.78 -11.02 4.89
CA GLY A 27 -11.83 -12.08 5.21
C GLY A 27 -10.37 -11.61 5.24
N PRO A 28 -9.41 -12.56 5.28
CA PRO A 28 -7.99 -12.24 5.21
C PRO A 28 -7.65 -11.41 3.98
N ASP A 29 -7.01 -10.27 4.20
CA ASP A 29 -6.58 -9.36 3.15
C ASP A 29 -5.27 -8.71 3.55
N MET A 30 -4.42 -8.41 2.57
CA MET A 30 -3.16 -7.72 2.86
C MET A 30 -3.46 -6.30 3.32
N PRO A 31 -2.62 -5.68 4.16
CA PRO A 31 -2.77 -4.28 4.52
C PRO A 31 -2.84 -3.39 3.27
N TRP A 32 -3.81 -2.50 3.26
CA TRP A 32 -3.92 -1.45 2.24
C TRP A 32 -3.13 -0.23 2.69
N HIS A 33 -2.68 0.59 1.75
CA HIS A 33 -1.89 1.79 2.05
C HIS A 33 -2.59 3.05 1.55
N ALA A 34 -2.32 4.18 2.19
CA ALA A 34 -2.68 5.50 1.66
C ALA A 34 -1.92 5.77 0.36
N HIS A 35 -2.65 5.83 -0.74
CA HIS A 35 -2.06 5.82 -2.07
C HIS A 35 -1.19 7.05 -2.35
N GLU A 36 -1.69 8.25 -2.04
CA GLU A 36 -0.98 9.51 -2.29
C GLU A 36 0.28 9.65 -1.43
N GLU A 37 0.28 9.09 -0.22
CA GLU A 37 1.42 9.13 0.71
C GLU A 37 2.56 8.27 0.18
N LEU A 38 2.26 7.06 -0.32
CA LEU A 38 3.26 6.21 -0.96
C LEU A 38 3.80 6.85 -2.26
N LEU A 39 2.93 7.47 -3.07
CA LEU A 39 3.38 8.22 -4.26
C LEU A 39 4.32 9.38 -3.91
N ALA A 40 4.08 10.06 -2.79
CA ALA A 40 4.98 11.09 -2.29
C ALA A 40 6.33 10.48 -1.83
N ALA A 41 6.29 9.34 -1.16
CA ALA A 41 7.49 8.60 -0.70
C ALA A 41 8.39 8.17 -1.86
N LEU A 42 7.84 7.87 -3.05
CA LEU A 42 8.64 7.53 -4.24
C LEU A 42 9.52 8.68 -4.75
N ALA A 43 9.35 9.91 -4.24
CA ALA A 43 10.13 11.11 -4.58
C ALA A 43 10.24 11.41 -6.09
N LEU A 44 9.32 10.88 -6.91
CA LEU A 44 9.34 11.08 -8.35
C LEU A 44 9.03 12.55 -8.71
N PRO A 45 9.55 13.07 -9.83
CA PRO A 45 9.16 14.38 -10.34
C PRO A 45 7.63 14.51 -10.43
N ARG A 46 7.11 15.72 -10.17
CA ARG A 46 5.66 15.97 -10.09
C ARG A 46 4.90 15.51 -11.34
N ASP A 47 5.49 15.72 -12.51
CA ASP A 47 4.87 15.32 -13.78
C ASP A 47 4.82 13.81 -13.93
N LEU A 48 5.87 13.11 -13.52
CA LEU A 48 5.90 11.66 -13.51
C LEU A 48 4.87 11.10 -12.52
N ARG A 49 4.75 11.67 -11.31
CA ARG A 49 3.68 11.30 -10.37
C ARG A 49 2.29 11.46 -10.96
N ARG A 50 2.04 12.54 -11.72
CA ARG A 50 0.76 12.78 -12.38
C ARG A 50 0.47 11.74 -13.46
N ILE A 51 1.46 11.39 -14.28
CA ILE A 51 1.35 10.36 -15.32
C ILE A 51 1.05 9.00 -14.69
N LEU A 52 1.80 8.63 -13.64
CA LEU A 52 1.63 7.38 -12.91
C LEU A 52 0.26 7.27 -12.25
N LYS A 53 -0.19 8.35 -11.60
CA LYS A 53 -1.54 8.43 -11.00
C LYS A 53 -2.64 8.28 -12.05
N ALA A 54 -2.50 8.93 -13.21
CA ALA A 54 -3.45 8.80 -14.30
C ALA A 54 -3.49 7.37 -14.88
N ALA A 55 -2.33 6.73 -15.02
CA ALA A 55 -2.21 5.34 -15.47
C ALA A 55 -2.88 4.38 -14.48
N LEU A 56 -2.68 4.56 -13.17
CA LEU A 56 -3.40 3.78 -12.15
C LEU A 56 -4.90 3.99 -12.21
N LEU A 57 -5.38 5.23 -12.30
CA LEU A 57 -6.82 5.47 -12.32
C LEU A 57 -7.47 4.87 -13.57
N LYS A 58 -6.70 4.64 -14.63
CA LYS A 58 -7.17 3.89 -15.81
C LYS A 58 -7.22 2.38 -15.56
N SER A 59 -6.18 1.81 -14.95
CA SER A 59 -6.01 0.35 -14.84
C SER A 59 -6.59 -0.26 -13.56
N TRP A 60 -6.52 0.43 -12.43
CA TRP A 60 -6.78 -0.11 -11.09
C TRP A 60 -7.78 0.72 -10.27
N LYS A 61 -8.48 1.68 -10.87
CA LYS A 61 -9.52 2.46 -10.17
C LYS A 61 -10.57 1.58 -9.48
N LYS A 62 -10.94 0.44 -10.08
CA LYS A 62 -11.90 -0.50 -9.47
C LYS A 62 -11.33 -1.25 -8.26
N ALA A 63 -10.01 -1.38 -8.18
CA ALA A 63 -9.31 -2.05 -7.09
C ALA A 63 -9.00 -1.12 -5.91
N CYS A 64 -9.04 0.20 -6.09
CA CYS A 64 -8.82 1.16 -5.00
C CYS A 64 -10.15 1.50 -4.31
N ARG A 65 -10.06 2.04 -3.09
CA ARG A 65 -11.22 2.49 -2.31
C ARG A 65 -10.94 3.86 -1.71
N THR A 66 -11.95 4.74 -1.74
CA THR A 66 -11.91 5.99 -0.97
C THR A 66 -12.58 5.74 0.37
N VAL A 67 -11.89 6.09 1.44
CA VAL A 67 -12.36 6.01 2.83
C VAL A 67 -12.32 7.41 3.46
N GLU A 68 -13.06 7.61 4.55
CA GLU A 68 -13.05 8.82 5.35
C GLU A 68 -12.11 8.60 6.53
N VAL A 69 -11.11 9.47 6.67
CA VAL A 69 -10.17 9.48 7.80
C VAL A 69 -10.17 10.89 8.37
N ASP A 70 -10.57 11.02 9.63
CA ASP A 70 -10.65 12.31 10.34
C ASP A 70 -11.51 13.37 9.62
N GLY A 71 -12.56 12.94 8.91
CA GLY A 71 -13.46 13.81 8.16
C GLY A 71 -13.00 14.12 6.73
N GLU A 72 -11.81 13.65 6.32
CA GLU A 72 -11.24 13.90 4.99
C GLU A 72 -11.25 12.64 4.13
N PRO A 73 -11.55 12.74 2.82
CA PRO A 73 -11.49 11.60 1.91
C PRO A 73 -10.03 11.21 1.61
N LEU A 74 -9.70 9.94 1.81
CA LEU A 74 -8.40 9.36 1.54
C LEU A 74 -8.54 8.17 0.59
N LEU A 75 -7.73 8.14 -0.48
CA LEU A 75 -7.65 7.00 -1.37
C LEU A 75 -6.69 5.95 -0.80
N ILE A 76 -7.21 4.76 -0.53
CA ILE A 76 -6.43 3.58 -0.15
C ILE A 76 -6.35 2.60 -1.32
N ALA A 77 -5.22 1.90 -1.40
CA ALA A 77 -4.95 0.94 -2.46
C ALA A 77 -4.39 -0.39 -1.90
N PRO A 78 -4.66 -1.51 -2.58
CA PRO A 78 -4.18 -2.83 -2.17
C PRO A 78 -2.66 -2.97 -2.35
N HIS A 79 -2.08 -4.00 -1.75
CA HIS A 79 -0.64 -4.24 -1.73
C HIS A 79 -0.06 -4.44 -3.15
N PHE A 80 -0.74 -5.17 -4.03
CA PHE A 80 -0.26 -5.38 -5.40
C PHE A 80 -0.14 -4.07 -6.20
N VAL A 81 -0.97 -3.07 -5.88
CA VAL A 81 -0.88 -1.74 -6.51
C VAL A 81 0.42 -1.04 -6.10
N ALA A 82 0.81 -1.12 -4.82
CA ALA A 82 2.09 -0.56 -4.36
C ALA A 82 3.28 -1.18 -5.11
N HIS A 83 3.32 -2.51 -5.22
CA HIS A 83 4.35 -3.21 -5.98
C HIS A 83 4.41 -2.75 -7.44
N GLY A 84 3.25 -2.59 -8.09
CA GLY A 84 3.18 -2.05 -9.45
C GLY A 84 3.83 -0.67 -9.59
N PHE A 85 3.63 0.24 -8.63
CA PHE A 85 4.26 1.55 -8.68
C PHE A 85 5.73 1.56 -8.33
N ILE A 86 6.13 0.80 -7.32
CA ILE A 86 7.53 0.71 -6.91
C ILE A 86 8.34 0.15 -8.10
N GLY A 87 7.86 -0.93 -8.73
CA GLY A 87 8.46 -1.48 -9.94
C GLY A 87 8.48 -0.49 -11.11
N MET A 88 7.40 0.24 -11.35
CA MET A 88 7.38 1.26 -12.41
C MET A 88 8.31 2.45 -12.10
N ALA A 89 8.44 2.83 -10.83
CA ALA A 89 9.36 3.86 -10.37
C ALA A 89 10.83 3.41 -10.51
N GLN A 90 11.12 2.13 -10.26
CA GLN A 90 12.43 1.54 -10.54
C GLN A 90 12.75 1.59 -12.04
N GLU A 91 11.80 1.24 -12.91
CA GLU A 91 12.00 1.24 -14.35
C GLU A 91 12.16 2.65 -14.94
N VAL A 92 11.27 3.58 -14.59
CA VAL A 92 11.32 4.96 -15.12
C VAL A 92 12.39 5.81 -14.42
N GLY A 93 12.76 5.44 -13.18
CA GLY A 93 13.77 6.11 -12.38
C GLY A 93 15.21 5.71 -12.70
N LYS A 94 15.47 4.82 -13.67
CA LYS A 94 16.84 4.47 -14.11
C LYS A 94 17.59 5.75 -14.51
N GLY A 95 18.50 6.21 -13.64
CA GLY A 95 19.28 7.45 -13.82
C GLY A 95 18.92 8.61 -12.88
N ILE A 96 17.86 8.49 -12.08
CA ILE A 96 17.51 9.41 -10.99
C ILE A 96 17.80 8.69 -9.67
N SER A 97 18.78 9.19 -8.91
CA SER A 97 19.29 8.68 -7.62
C SER A 97 18.37 7.72 -6.83
N THR A 98 18.75 6.42 -6.79
CA THR A 98 18.68 5.42 -5.68
C THR A 98 17.50 5.34 -4.71
N THR A 99 16.40 6.05 -4.95
CA THR A 99 15.27 6.14 -4.03
C THR A 99 14.28 4.96 -4.11
N PRO A 100 14.02 4.35 -5.28
CA PRO A 100 13.02 3.29 -5.38
C PRO A 100 13.33 2.01 -4.58
N ASP A 101 14.59 1.55 -4.54
CA ASP A 101 14.97 0.35 -3.78
C ASP A 101 14.90 0.56 -2.27
N LEU A 102 15.20 1.79 -1.82
CA LEU A 102 14.99 2.20 -0.44
C LEU A 102 13.50 2.13 -0.09
N VAL A 103 12.65 2.72 -0.94
CA VAL A 103 11.20 2.73 -0.76
C VAL A 103 10.63 1.31 -0.78
N GLU A 104 11.10 0.44 -1.67
CA GLU A 104 10.69 -0.96 -1.71
C GLU A 104 10.96 -1.65 -0.37
N ARG A 105 12.21 -1.60 0.10
CA ARG A 105 12.62 -2.23 1.35
C ARG A 105 11.84 -1.70 2.55
N GLU A 106 11.68 -0.38 2.65
CA GLU A 106 10.96 0.26 3.74
C GLU A 106 9.47 -0.06 3.69
N TYR A 107 8.87 -0.08 2.50
CA TYR A 107 7.49 -0.47 2.29
C TYR A 107 7.26 -1.94 2.68
N SER A 108 8.13 -2.87 2.28
CA SER A 108 8.01 -4.27 2.67
C SER A 108 8.08 -4.46 4.18
N ARG A 109 8.99 -3.74 4.87
CA ARG A 109 9.09 -3.77 6.33
C ARG A 109 7.85 -3.18 6.99
N ALA A 110 7.35 -2.05 6.50
CA ALA A 110 6.14 -1.40 7.01
C ALA A 110 4.89 -2.25 6.79
N GLY A 111 4.78 -2.89 5.62
CA GLY A 111 3.69 -3.82 5.30
C GLY A 111 3.68 -5.04 6.22
N ALA A 112 4.86 -5.61 6.54
CA ALA A 112 4.97 -6.69 7.52
C ALA A 112 4.55 -6.24 8.93
N ALA A 113 4.96 -5.04 9.36
CA ALA A 113 4.53 -4.47 10.64
C ALA A 113 3.01 -4.22 10.69
N ALA A 114 2.43 -3.72 9.59
CA ALA A 114 0.98 -3.52 9.47
C ALA A 114 0.22 -4.86 9.51
N LEU A 115 0.74 -5.91 8.86
CA LEU A 115 0.16 -7.25 8.91
C LEU A 115 0.23 -7.85 10.32
N ASN A 116 1.33 -7.63 11.04
CA ASN A 116 1.46 -8.02 12.44
C ASN A 116 0.45 -7.27 13.33
N ALA A 117 0.23 -5.98 13.11
CA ALA A 117 -0.80 -5.21 13.82
C ALA A 117 -2.21 -5.73 13.52
N LEU A 118 -2.50 -6.04 12.25
CA LEU A 118 -3.77 -6.61 11.81
C LEU A 118 -4.09 -7.96 12.45
N THR A 119 -3.05 -8.74 12.75
CA THR A 119 -3.16 -10.13 13.23
C THR A 119 -2.73 -10.29 14.70
N ALA A 120 -2.58 -9.20 15.46
CA ALA A 120 -2.06 -9.21 16.82
C ALA A 120 -2.82 -10.14 17.78
N GLY A 121 -4.13 -10.32 17.59
CA GLY A 121 -4.97 -11.21 18.40
C GLY A 121 -4.96 -12.69 18.00
N LEU A 122 -4.24 -13.06 16.93
CA LEU A 122 -4.19 -14.45 16.43
C LEU A 122 -3.00 -15.22 17.01
N SER A 123 -3.16 -16.54 17.17
CA SER A 123 -2.04 -17.44 17.46
C SER A 123 -1.04 -17.46 16.30
N PRO A 124 0.23 -17.83 16.53
CA PRO A 124 1.26 -17.85 15.47
C PRO A 124 0.85 -18.61 14.22
N GLU A 125 0.26 -19.80 14.37
CA GLU A 125 -0.25 -20.64 13.27
C GLU A 125 -1.33 -19.90 12.45
N LYS A 126 -2.30 -19.28 13.12
CA LYS A 126 -3.36 -18.50 12.49
C LYS A 126 -2.86 -17.23 11.81
N ARG A 127 -1.75 -16.63 12.30
CA ARG A 127 -1.11 -15.50 11.62
C ARG A 127 -0.51 -15.91 10.28
N VAL A 128 0.15 -17.08 10.24
CA VAL A 128 0.72 -17.62 9.00
C VAL A 128 -0.39 -17.97 8.00
N GLU A 129 -1.44 -18.66 8.45
CA GLU A 129 -2.61 -18.98 7.62
C GLU A 129 -3.26 -17.70 7.05
N PHE A 130 -3.47 -16.70 7.91
CA PHE A 130 -4.00 -15.40 7.50
C PHE A 130 -3.12 -14.75 6.44
N ALA A 131 -1.80 -14.68 6.66
CA ALA A 131 -0.86 -14.06 5.75
C ALA A 131 -0.85 -14.73 4.37
N MET A 132 -0.85 -16.08 4.34
CA MET A 132 -0.90 -16.84 3.09
C MET A 132 -2.21 -16.60 2.33
N GLN A 133 -3.35 -16.62 3.03
CA GLN A 133 -4.65 -16.40 2.40
C GLN A 133 -4.80 -14.96 1.89
N ALA A 134 -4.36 -13.97 2.69
CA ALA A 134 -4.33 -12.57 2.32
C ALA A 134 -3.49 -12.33 1.05
N PHE A 135 -2.30 -12.93 0.97
CA PHE A 135 -1.43 -12.82 -0.20
C PHE A 135 -2.08 -13.45 -1.45
N ARG A 136 -2.68 -14.63 -1.33
CA ARG A 136 -3.43 -15.28 -2.43
C ARG A 136 -4.59 -14.44 -2.92
N ASN A 137 -5.36 -13.85 -2.00
CA ASN A 137 -6.51 -13.01 -2.34
C ASN A 137 -6.13 -11.75 -3.15
N GLN A 138 -4.86 -11.32 -3.06
CA GLN A 138 -4.33 -10.19 -3.83
C GLN A 138 -3.49 -10.61 -5.06
N GLY A 139 -3.63 -11.85 -5.51
CA GLY A 139 -2.98 -12.33 -6.74
C GLY A 139 -1.57 -12.89 -6.56
N GLY A 140 -1.14 -13.10 -5.31
CA GLY A 140 0.05 -13.88 -5.03
C GLY A 140 -0.16 -15.35 -5.39
N ALA A 141 0.53 -15.84 -6.42
CA ALA A 141 0.50 -17.25 -6.77
C ALA A 141 1.22 -18.09 -5.69
N SER A 142 0.59 -19.19 -5.30
CA SER A 142 1.18 -20.28 -4.52
C SER A 142 2.10 -21.14 -5.36
#